data_AF-K1PFY2-F1
#
_entry.id   AF-K1PFY2-F1
#
_cell.length_a   1.000
_cell.length_b   1.000
_cell.length_c   1.000
_cell.angle_alpha   90.00
_cell.angle_beta   90.00
_cell.angle_gamma   90.00
#
_symmetry.space_group_name_H-M   'P 1'
#
loop_
_entity.id
_entity.type
_entity.pdbx_description
1 polymer ?
#
loop_
_entity_poly.entity_id
_entity_poly.type
_entity_poly.pdbx_seq_one_letter_code
_entity_poly.pdbx_strand_id
1 'polypeptide(L)'
;MGSPGSGKSTVARILAKKLNKPSIDIDNDILEPMWGVKISEKLKEKGSKHFIEEEGKALMTVKAENSIISLTGSNPLHDEAMRYIANTGYVIFLDYPAKGILQRLHKMKIDRIVGQEIGTPLTDILEHRQMTYEQAYDIRILCEENESPESVSEKVIEALAVLEEDQGYVSTRQDKDSVSVQERTSLGEILLQGLAPDGGLYVPALQIPCLSKGEWSRLVNMSYRDRALRIMERLINPCDLHPSKLRLFLERAYNNETFSHEKIFPVRHLKDNHFLLELFHGPTASFKDAALQLMPQMFVDALRHNEFKTDSSRYIILVATSGDTGSAVLDGFRRHAEGSGVGVIVLFPEHGISEVQRLQMTAMSGGNVQVLGETMV
;
A
#
# COMPACT_ATOMS: atom_id res chain seq x y z
N MET A 1 -0.07 0.47 -16.32
CA MET A 1 1.25 -0.20 -16.42
C MET A 1 1.16 -1.67 -16.00
N GLY A 2 2.27 -2.43 -16.12
CA GLY A 2 2.35 -3.86 -15.79
C GLY A 2 3.27 -4.66 -16.74
N SER A 3 3.57 -5.91 -16.39
CA SER A 3 4.55 -6.72 -17.12
C SER A 3 4.16 -6.95 -18.57
N PRO A 4 5.10 -7.17 -19.51
CA PRO A 4 4.78 -7.74 -20.82
C PRO A 4 3.87 -8.97 -20.66
N GLY A 5 2.79 -9.07 -21.44
CA GLY A 5 1.79 -10.14 -21.29
C GLY A 5 0.68 -9.88 -20.26
N SER A 6 0.70 -8.79 -19.49
CA SER A 6 -0.40 -8.43 -18.57
C SER A 6 -1.68 -7.95 -19.27
N GLY A 7 -1.62 -7.70 -20.58
CA GLY A 7 -2.79 -7.27 -21.36
C GLY A 7 -3.09 -5.76 -21.32
N LYS A 8 -2.12 -4.93 -20.91
CA LYS A 8 -2.25 -3.45 -20.82
C LYS A 8 -2.99 -2.81 -22.00
N SER A 9 -2.52 -3.04 -23.23
CA SER A 9 -3.08 -2.45 -24.45
C SER A 9 -4.53 -2.89 -24.71
N THR A 10 -4.88 -4.11 -24.32
CA THR A 10 -6.26 -4.61 -24.46
C THR A 10 -7.16 -4.02 -23.40
N VAL A 11 -6.72 -4.02 -22.13
CA VAL A 11 -7.46 -3.40 -21.02
C VAL A 11 -7.66 -1.91 -21.26
N ALA A 12 -6.63 -1.18 -21.73
CA ALA A 12 -6.71 0.24 -22.05
C ALA A 12 -7.76 0.54 -23.13
N ARG A 13 -7.83 -0.26 -24.20
CA ARG A 13 -8.85 -0.09 -25.26
C ARG A 13 -10.27 -0.36 -24.76
N ILE A 14 -10.45 -1.39 -23.92
CA ILE A 14 -11.75 -1.69 -23.31
C ILE A 14 -12.19 -0.53 -22.40
N LEU A 15 -11.29 -0.05 -21.55
CA LEU A 15 -11.55 1.08 -20.65
C LEU A 15 -11.87 2.35 -21.44
N ALA A 16 -11.13 2.64 -22.51
CA ALA A 16 -11.34 3.81 -23.35
C ALA A 16 -12.75 3.81 -23.95
N LYS A 17 -13.22 2.65 -24.41
CA LYS A 17 -14.59 2.46 -24.89
C LYS A 17 -15.61 2.61 -23.77
N LYS A 18 -15.41 1.97 -22.61
CA LYS A 18 -16.36 2.01 -21.48
C LYS A 18 -16.49 3.40 -20.86
N LEU A 19 -15.38 4.14 -20.76
CA LEU A 19 -15.31 5.48 -20.15
C LEU A 19 -15.45 6.62 -21.16
N ASN A 20 -15.60 6.30 -22.46
CA ASN A 20 -15.63 7.28 -23.55
C ASN A 20 -14.42 8.24 -23.53
N LYS A 21 -13.21 7.68 -23.39
CA LYS A 21 -11.92 8.41 -23.35
C LYS A 21 -11.03 7.95 -24.51
N PRO A 22 -10.12 8.81 -25.03
CA PRO A 22 -9.09 8.36 -25.96
C PRO A 22 -8.16 7.32 -25.33
N SER A 23 -7.66 6.37 -26.12
CA SER A 23 -6.58 5.46 -25.72
C SER A 23 -5.31 5.75 -26.49
N ILE A 24 -4.18 5.74 -25.80
CA ILE A 24 -2.84 5.87 -26.40
C ILE A 24 -2.00 4.67 -25.93
N ASP A 25 -1.39 3.94 -26.85
CA ASP A 25 -0.46 2.87 -26.56
C ASP A 25 0.97 3.32 -26.90
N ILE A 26 1.86 3.35 -25.92
CA ILE A 26 3.22 3.88 -26.12
C ILE A 26 4.00 3.06 -27.14
N ASP A 27 3.79 1.74 -27.17
CA ASP A 27 4.45 0.85 -28.12
C ASP A 27 3.98 1.16 -29.56
N ASN A 28 2.67 1.11 -29.80
CA ASN A 28 2.13 1.19 -31.17
C ASN A 28 1.93 2.63 -31.69
N ASP A 29 1.50 3.56 -30.84
CA ASP A 29 1.06 4.90 -31.28
C ASP A 29 2.19 5.94 -31.20
N ILE A 30 3.27 5.66 -30.46
CA ILE A 30 4.40 6.58 -30.25
C ILE A 30 5.70 5.99 -30.79
N LEU A 31 6.14 4.84 -30.27
CA LEU A 31 7.45 4.28 -30.57
C LEU A 31 7.59 3.76 -32.02
N GLU A 32 6.63 2.97 -32.50
CA GLU A 32 6.67 2.47 -33.89
C GLU A 32 6.70 3.62 -34.93
N PRO A 33 5.85 4.66 -34.83
CA PRO A 33 5.95 5.84 -35.70
C PRO A 33 7.27 6.60 -35.57
N MET A 34 7.81 6.77 -34.36
CA MET A 34 9.09 7.45 -34.13
C MET A 34 10.28 6.70 -34.75
N TRP A 35 10.22 5.37 -34.80
CA TRP A 35 11.32 4.54 -35.26
C TRP A 35 11.21 4.07 -36.71
N GLY A 36 10.01 4.13 -37.31
CA GLY A 36 9.75 3.67 -38.66
C GLY A 36 9.89 2.15 -38.86
N VAL A 37 10.06 1.39 -37.77
CA VAL A 37 10.22 -0.08 -37.76
C VAL A 37 9.52 -0.66 -36.53
N LYS A 38 9.19 -1.95 -36.57
CA LYS A 38 8.56 -2.63 -35.43
C LYS A 38 9.53 -2.78 -34.26
N ILE A 39 8.99 -2.75 -33.04
CA ILE A 39 9.76 -2.91 -31.79
C ILE A 39 10.60 -4.20 -31.78
N SER A 40 10.04 -5.31 -32.27
CA SER A 40 10.71 -6.61 -32.34
C SER A 40 11.96 -6.62 -33.22
N GLU A 41 12.03 -5.71 -34.20
CA GLU A 41 13.18 -5.57 -35.11
C GLU A 41 14.25 -4.69 -34.46
N LYS A 42 13.85 -3.58 -33.83
CA LYS A 42 14.75 -2.64 -33.12
C LYS A 42 15.51 -3.29 -31.96
N LEU A 43 14.88 -4.22 -31.24
CA LEU A 43 15.48 -4.95 -30.10
C LEU A 43 16.68 -5.84 -30.48
N LYS A 44 16.83 -6.19 -31.76
CA LYS A 44 17.98 -6.98 -32.23
C LYS A 44 19.20 -6.10 -32.51
N GLU A 45 19.01 -4.80 -32.76
CA GLU A 45 20.08 -3.87 -33.17
C GLU A 45 20.72 -3.11 -31.99
N LYS A 46 19.97 -2.85 -30.91
CA LYS A 46 20.43 -2.04 -29.77
C LYS A 46 20.40 -2.81 -28.45
N GLY A 47 21.36 -2.50 -27.56
CA GLY A 47 21.43 -3.08 -26.22
C GLY A 47 20.26 -2.70 -25.32
N SER A 48 19.96 -3.53 -24.31
CA SER A 48 18.77 -3.44 -23.46
C SER A 48 18.63 -2.13 -22.68
N LYS A 49 19.74 -1.55 -22.19
CA LYS A 49 19.73 -0.27 -21.46
C LYS A 49 19.35 0.91 -22.34
N HIS A 50 19.85 0.95 -23.57
CA HIS A 50 19.48 2.00 -24.54
C HIS A 50 17.98 1.96 -24.84
N PHE A 51 17.40 0.76 -24.85
CA PHE A 51 15.97 0.60 -25.13
C PHE A 51 15.08 1.17 -24.02
N ILE A 52 15.42 0.92 -22.75
CA ILE A 52 14.68 1.49 -21.59
C ILE A 52 14.70 3.02 -21.63
N GLU A 53 15.85 3.62 -21.93
CA GLU A 53 16.02 5.06 -22.06
C GLU A 53 15.14 5.67 -23.16
N GLU A 54 15.08 5.04 -24.33
CA GLU A 54 14.27 5.53 -25.44
C GLU A 54 12.76 5.37 -25.16
N GLU A 55 12.34 4.25 -24.56
CA GLU A 55 10.93 4.07 -24.15
C GLU A 55 10.52 5.12 -23.11
N GLY A 56 11.40 5.43 -22.16
CA GLY A 56 11.18 6.48 -21.16
C GLY A 56 11.04 7.86 -21.79
N LYS A 57 11.94 8.21 -22.72
CA LYS A 57 11.86 9.47 -23.49
C LYS A 57 10.57 9.58 -24.30
N ALA A 58 10.17 8.50 -24.97
CA ALA A 58 8.92 8.46 -25.73
C ALA A 58 7.70 8.75 -24.85
N LEU A 59 7.62 8.14 -23.66
CA LEU A 59 6.55 8.43 -22.70
C LEU A 59 6.51 9.92 -22.31
N MET A 60 7.67 10.55 -22.08
CA MET A 60 7.76 11.97 -21.70
C MET A 60 7.35 12.94 -22.83
N THR A 61 7.23 12.47 -24.08
CA THR A 61 6.70 13.29 -25.19
C THR A 61 5.17 13.31 -25.26
N VAL A 62 4.49 12.40 -24.56
CA VAL A 62 3.04 12.24 -24.64
C VAL A 62 2.35 13.39 -23.93
N LYS A 63 1.64 14.22 -24.71
CA LYS A 63 0.74 15.26 -24.19
C LYS A 63 -0.69 14.84 -24.47
N ALA A 64 -1.38 14.39 -23.43
CA ALA A 64 -2.76 13.93 -23.54
C ALA A 64 -3.56 14.37 -22.32
N GLU A 65 -4.81 14.75 -22.55
CA GLU A 65 -5.78 15.09 -21.50
C GLU A 65 -6.91 14.07 -21.51
N ASN A 66 -7.44 13.75 -20.32
CA ASN A 66 -8.57 12.84 -20.14
C ASN A 66 -8.46 11.53 -20.97
N SER A 67 -7.26 10.96 -21.03
CA SER A 67 -6.91 9.84 -21.90
C SER A 67 -6.40 8.65 -21.10
N ILE A 68 -6.50 7.45 -21.67
CA ILE A 68 -5.99 6.21 -21.08
C ILE A 68 -4.70 5.81 -21.80
N ILE A 69 -3.60 5.79 -21.06
CA ILE A 69 -2.27 5.53 -21.61
C ILE A 69 -1.81 4.12 -21.21
N SER A 70 -1.60 3.26 -22.20
CA SER A 70 -0.98 1.95 -22.04
C SER A 70 0.54 2.11 -22.12
N LEU A 71 1.20 2.10 -20.96
CA LEU A 71 2.66 2.14 -20.87
C LEU A 71 3.29 0.88 -21.46
N THR A 72 4.55 0.99 -21.91
CA THR A 72 5.34 -0.16 -22.32
C THR A 72 5.63 -1.09 -21.14
N GLY A 73 6.18 -2.26 -21.44
CA GLY A 73 6.68 -3.15 -20.40
C GLY A 73 7.92 -2.65 -19.65
N SER A 74 8.66 -1.65 -20.14
CA SER A 74 9.89 -1.19 -19.47
C SER A 74 9.86 0.27 -19.02
N ASN A 75 8.79 1.03 -19.34
CA ASN A 75 8.58 2.37 -18.76
C ASN A 75 8.72 2.43 -17.24
N PRO A 76 8.18 1.48 -16.44
CA PRO A 76 8.35 1.55 -14.99
C PRO A 76 9.79 1.37 -14.50
N LEU A 77 10.72 0.96 -15.37
CA LEU A 77 12.15 0.87 -15.07
C LEU A 77 12.88 2.19 -15.29
N HIS A 78 12.17 3.24 -15.72
CA HIS A 78 12.72 4.55 -16.00
C HIS A 78 12.12 5.59 -15.05
N ASP A 79 12.84 5.92 -13.98
CA ASP A 79 12.37 6.78 -12.90
C ASP A 79 11.81 8.13 -13.37
N GLU A 80 12.50 8.84 -14.27
CA GLU A 80 12.07 10.17 -14.71
C GLU A 80 10.74 10.11 -15.47
N ALA A 81 10.56 9.11 -16.34
CA ALA A 81 9.32 8.90 -17.08
C ALA A 81 8.16 8.52 -16.15
N MET A 82 8.43 7.74 -15.09
CA MET A 82 7.42 7.43 -14.08
C MET A 82 7.04 8.63 -13.21
N ARG A 83 7.99 9.50 -12.85
CA ARG A 83 7.68 10.77 -12.19
C ARG A 83 6.87 11.69 -13.09
N TYR A 84 7.21 11.75 -14.38
CA TYR A 84 6.47 12.52 -15.37
C TYR A 84 5.01 12.07 -15.46
N ILE A 85 4.76 10.77 -15.62
CA ILE A 85 3.38 10.26 -15.75
C ILE A 85 2.59 10.37 -14.45
N ALA A 86 3.22 10.13 -13.29
CA ALA A 86 2.56 10.28 -11.98
C ALA A 86 2.10 11.72 -11.70
N ASN A 87 2.77 12.72 -12.28
CA ASN A 87 2.38 14.13 -12.17
C ASN A 87 1.29 14.54 -13.17
N THR A 88 0.92 13.68 -14.12
CA THR A 88 -0.09 13.99 -15.16
C THR A 88 -1.37 13.18 -15.01
N GLY A 89 -1.37 12.11 -14.21
CA GLY A 89 -2.58 11.34 -13.88
C GLY A 89 -2.28 10.11 -13.02
N TYR A 90 -3.31 9.33 -12.74
CA TYR A 90 -3.19 8.11 -11.93
C TYR A 90 -2.49 6.97 -12.67
N VAL A 91 -1.51 6.36 -12.01
CA VAL A 91 -0.79 5.19 -12.48
C VAL A 91 -1.44 3.93 -11.92
N ILE A 92 -2.11 3.19 -12.81
CA ILE A 92 -2.76 1.92 -12.49
C ILE A 92 -1.81 0.76 -12.78
N PHE A 93 -1.53 -0.07 -11.78
CA PHE A 93 -0.74 -1.28 -11.90
C PHE A 93 -1.61 -2.53 -12.07
N LEU A 94 -1.51 -3.17 -13.24
CA LEU A 94 -2.07 -4.51 -13.48
C LEU A 94 -1.11 -5.56 -12.93
N ASP A 95 -1.29 -5.91 -11.66
CA ASP A 95 -0.46 -6.85 -10.93
C ASP A 95 -0.93 -8.27 -11.23
N TYR A 96 -0.22 -9.00 -12.09
CA TYR A 96 -0.48 -10.41 -12.40
C TYR A 96 0.56 -11.31 -11.74
N PRO A 97 0.20 -12.53 -11.31
CA PRO A 97 1.20 -13.51 -10.87
C PRO A 97 2.15 -13.87 -12.02
N ALA A 98 3.45 -14.01 -11.71
CA ALA A 98 4.50 -14.31 -12.69
C ALA A 98 4.17 -15.56 -13.54
N LYS A 99 3.61 -16.60 -12.92
CA LYS A 99 3.16 -17.82 -13.61
C LYS A 99 2.16 -17.54 -14.74
N GLY A 100 1.18 -16.66 -14.50
CA GLY A 100 0.19 -16.28 -15.52
C GLY A 100 0.82 -15.48 -16.65
N ILE A 101 1.73 -14.57 -16.32
CA ILE A 101 2.51 -13.81 -17.31
C ILE A 101 3.34 -14.75 -18.20
N LEU A 102 4.06 -15.69 -17.61
CA LEU A 102 4.89 -16.66 -18.35
C LEU A 102 4.07 -17.50 -19.33
N GLN A 103 2.89 -17.98 -18.92
CA GLN A 103 2.00 -18.72 -19.81
C GLN A 103 1.51 -17.88 -20.99
N ARG A 104 1.20 -16.60 -20.75
CA ARG A 104 0.77 -15.67 -21.80
C ARG A 104 1.91 -15.37 -22.77
N LEU A 105 3.11 -15.09 -22.26
CA LEU A 105 4.31 -14.87 -23.09
C LEU A 105 4.63 -16.09 -23.97
N HIS A 106 4.58 -17.29 -23.39
CA HIS A 106 4.77 -18.54 -24.14
C HIS A 106 3.73 -18.71 -25.27
N LYS A 107 2.44 -18.46 -25.00
CA LYS A 107 1.39 -18.48 -26.04
C LYS A 107 1.63 -17.45 -27.14
N MET A 108 2.23 -16.32 -26.81
CA MET A 108 2.60 -15.26 -27.75
C MET A 108 3.94 -15.53 -28.48
N LYS A 109 4.62 -16.65 -28.19
CA LYS A 109 5.95 -16.99 -28.70
C LYS A 109 7.00 -15.91 -28.37
N ILE A 110 6.88 -15.33 -27.18
CA ILE A 110 7.83 -14.35 -26.64
C ILE A 110 8.72 -15.05 -25.62
N ASP A 111 9.97 -15.30 -26.02
CA ASP A 111 10.96 -15.98 -25.17
C ASP A 111 11.95 -15.01 -24.51
N ARG A 112 11.85 -13.71 -24.84
CA ARG A 112 12.69 -12.66 -24.27
C ARG A 112 11.94 -11.34 -24.14
N ILE A 113 12.20 -10.61 -23.06
CA ILE A 113 11.67 -9.25 -22.83
C ILE A 113 12.80 -8.21 -22.73
N VAL A 114 12.45 -6.94 -22.91
CA VAL A 114 13.38 -5.80 -22.75
C VAL A 114 14.11 -5.89 -21.41
N GLY A 115 15.39 -5.55 -21.34
CA GLY A 115 16.14 -5.62 -20.08
C GLY A 115 16.67 -7.01 -19.70
N GLN A 116 16.29 -8.08 -20.41
CA GLN A 116 16.77 -9.43 -20.11
C GLN A 116 18.17 -9.67 -20.65
N GLU A 117 19.13 -9.92 -19.77
CA GLU A 117 20.47 -10.37 -20.15
C GLU A 117 20.44 -11.79 -20.75
N ILE A 118 21.43 -12.12 -21.57
CA ILE A 118 21.49 -13.44 -22.21
C ILE A 118 21.73 -14.48 -21.12
N GLY A 119 20.86 -15.49 -21.05
CA GLY A 119 20.97 -16.59 -20.07
C GLY A 119 20.19 -16.36 -18.78
N THR A 120 19.68 -15.15 -18.51
CA THR A 120 18.80 -14.90 -17.35
C THR A 120 17.42 -15.51 -17.61
N PRO A 121 16.88 -16.34 -16.70
CA PRO A 121 15.51 -16.85 -16.78
C PRO A 121 14.47 -15.73 -16.83
N LEU A 122 13.36 -15.95 -17.56
CA LEU A 122 12.24 -15.00 -17.60
C LEU A 122 11.60 -14.80 -16.22
N THR A 123 11.64 -15.80 -15.35
CA THR A 123 11.15 -15.73 -13.96
C THR A 123 11.87 -14.63 -13.19
N ASP A 124 13.19 -14.62 -13.25
CA ASP A 124 14.05 -13.77 -12.43
C ASP A 124 13.89 -12.29 -12.83
N ILE A 125 13.78 -12.03 -14.13
CA ILE A 125 13.51 -10.67 -14.62
C ILE A 125 12.09 -10.20 -14.27
N LEU A 126 11.08 -11.09 -14.29
CA LEU A 126 9.73 -10.73 -13.88
C LEU A 126 9.66 -10.40 -12.38
N GLU A 127 10.37 -11.17 -11.55
CA GLU A 127 10.48 -10.89 -10.11
C GLU A 127 11.19 -9.57 -9.84
N HIS A 128 12.32 -9.30 -10.51
CA HIS A 128 13.02 -8.02 -10.40
C HIS A 128 12.13 -6.85 -10.82
N ARG A 129 11.43 -6.98 -11.96
CA ARG A 129 10.51 -5.94 -12.46
C ARG A 129 9.35 -5.70 -11.50
N GLN A 130 8.82 -6.75 -10.88
CA GLN A 130 7.76 -6.61 -9.87
C GLN A 130 8.24 -5.66 -8.76
N MET A 131 9.45 -5.85 -8.22
CA MET A 131 9.97 -4.97 -7.18
C MET A 131 10.01 -3.50 -7.60
N THR A 132 10.38 -3.20 -8.86
CA THR A 132 10.37 -1.84 -9.39
C THR A 132 8.95 -1.30 -9.61
N TYR A 133 8.05 -2.11 -10.16
CA TYR A 133 6.67 -1.67 -10.45
C TYR A 133 5.93 -1.30 -9.17
N GLU A 134 6.26 -1.98 -8.08
CA GLU A 134 5.66 -1.72 -6.78
C GLU A 134 6.13 -0.42 -6.11
N GLN A 135 6.98 0.36 -6.78
CA GLN A 135 7.42 1.66 -6.29
C GLN A 135 6.67 2.83 -6.95
N ALA A 136 5.92 2.59 -8.03
CA ALA A 136 5.41 3.64 -8.91
C ALA A 136 3.95 3.41 -9.37
N TYR A 137 3.01 3.25 -8.42
CA TYR A 137 1.58 3.19 -8.69
C TYR A 137 0.76 3.93 -7.65
N ASP A 138 -0.40 4.42 -8.09
CA ASP A 138 -1.45 4.96 -7.23
C ASP A 138 -2.50 3.89 -6.91
N ILE A 139 -2.82 3.03 -7.90
CA ILE A 139 -3.82 1.95 -7.76
C ILE A 139 -3.23 0.62 -8.21
N ARG A 140 -3.41 -0.42 -7.40
CA ARG A 140 -3.12 -1.80 -7.77
C ARG A 140 -4.40 -2.56 -8.09
N ILE A 141 -4.40 -3.24 -9.25
CA ILE A 141 -5.42 -4.23 -9.59
C ILE A 141 -4.81 -5.62 -9.44
N LEU A 142 -5.24 -6.32 -8.39
CA LEU A 142 -4.76 -7.68 -8.09
C LEU A 142 -5.42 -8.67 -9.06
N CYS A 143 -4.71 -9.02 -10.13
CA CYS A 143 -5.25 -9.86 -11.19
C CYS A 143 -5.05 -11.36 -10.91
N GLU A 144 -5.97 -12.21 -11.34
CA GLU A 144 -5.85 -13.67 -11.30
C GLU A 144 -5.08 -14.22 -12.52
N GLU A 145 -4.58 -15.46 -12.43
CA GLU A 145 -3.74 -16.09 -13.47
C GLU A 145 -4.38 -16.04 -14.88
N ASN A 146 -5.68 -16.34 -14.96
CA ASN A 146 -6.44 -16.44 -16.21
C ASN A 146 -7.57 -15.41 -16.30
N GLU A 147 -7.45 -14.29 -15.60
CA GLU A 147 -8.48 -13.26 -15.61
C GLU A 147 -8.63 -12.61 -17.00
N SER A 148 -9.88 -12.48 -17.45
CA SER A 148 -10.20 -11.85 -18.74
C SER A 148 -9.93 -10.35 -18.70
N PRO A 149 -9.52 -9.72 -19.82
CA PRO A 149 -9.37 -8.27 -19.90
C PRO A 149 -10.63 -7.50 -19.51
N GLU A 150 -11.83 -8.02 -19.80
CA GLU A 150 -13.10 -7.40 -19.47
C GLU A 150 -13.31 -7.29 -17.96
N SER A 151 -13.09 -8.40 -17.23
CA SER A 151 -13.15 -8.44 -15.77
C SER A 151 -12.09 -7.54 -15.11
N VAL A 152 -10.86 -7.52 -15.65
CA VAL A 152 -9.82 -6.60 -15.17
C VAL A 152 -10.22 -5.14 -15.41
N SER A 153 -10.80 -4.81 -16.56
CA SER A 153 -11.32 -3.47 -16.83
C SER A 153 -12.45 -3.08 -15.86
N GLU A 154 -13.28 -4.02 -15.41
CA GLU A 154 -14.31 -3.75 -14.40
C GLU A 154 -13.69 -3.42 -13.04
N LYS A 155 -12.71 -4.21 -12.58
CA LYS A 155 -11.95 -3.89 -11.37
C LYS A 155 -11.27 -2.53 -11.42
N VAL A 156 -10.74 -2.13 -12.59
CA VAL A 156 -10.15 -0.80 -12.78
C VAL A 156 -11.21 0.29 -12.62
N ILE A 157 -12.39 0.14 -13.23
CA ILE A 157 -13.49 1.11 -13.12
C ILE A 157 -13.96 1.22 -11.67
N GLU A 158 -14.15 0.09 -10.98
CA GLU A 158 -14.50 0.09 -9.56
C GLU A 158 -13.46 0.81 -8.71
N ALA A 159 -12.17 0.56 -8.95
CA ALA A 159 -11.11 1.23 -8.21
C ALA A 159 -11.02 2.74 -8.49
N LEU A 160 -11.29 3.16 -9.73
CA LEU A 160 -11.38 4.59 -10.08
C LEU A 160 -12.59 5.27 -9.44
N ALA A 161 -13.75 4.59 -9.39
CA ALA A 161 -14.93 5.10 -8.70
C ALA A 161 -14.64 5.30 -7.20
N VAL A 162 -13.93 4.36 -6.56
CA VAL A 162 -13.47 4.55 -5.17
C VAL A 162 -12.57 5.78 -5.03
N LEU A 163 -11.70 6.11 -5.97
CA LEU A 163 -10.91 7.34 -5.88
C LEU A 163 -11.75 8.62 -5.97
N GLU A 164 -12.73 8.63 -6.86
CA GLU A 164 -13.51 9.84 -7.18
C GLU A 164 -14.70 10.05 -6.23
N GLU A 165 -15.30 8.99 -5.71
CA GLU A 165 -16.57 9.02 -4.97
C GLU A 165 -16.43 8.72 -3.47
N ASP A 166 -15.24 8.33 -2.99
CA ASP A 166 -15.02 7.96 -1.59
C ASP A 166 -15.32 9.10 -0.61
N GLN A 167 -16.38 8.90 0.18
CA GLN A 167 -16.78 9.79 1.26
C GLN A 167 -15.90 9.65 2.52
N GLY A 168 -14.90 8.78 2.49
CA GLY A 168 -13.96 8.53 3.57
C GLY A 168 -14.58 7.66 4.65
N TYR A 169 -14.67 8.19 5.86
CA TYR A 169 -15.14 7.45 7.03
C TYR A 169 -16.40 8.08 7.62
N VAL A 170 -17.33 7.23 8.07
CA VAL A 170 -18.59 7.64 8.73
C VAL A 170 -18.64 7.13 10.15
N SER A 171 -19.38 7.82 11.01
CA SER A 171 -19.63 7.35 12.37
C SER A 171 -20.66 6.21 12.36
N THR A 172 -20.43 5.20 13.19
CA THR A 172 -21.39 4.11 13.47
C THR A 172 -22.70 4.58 14.12
N ARG A 173 -22.77 5.82 14.61
CA ARG A 173 -23.98 6.43 15.18
C ARG A 173 -24.63 7.46 14.27
N GLN A 174 -24.03 7.70 13.11
CA GLN A 174 -24.59 8.62 12.13
C GLN A 174 -25.90 8.06 11.57
N ASP A 175 -26.92 8.91 11.50
CA ASP A 175 -28.17 8.57 10.86
C ASP A 175 -27.98 8.47 9.34
N LYS A 176 -28.46 7.38 8.74
CA LYS A 176 -28.36 7.19 7.28
C LYS A 176 -29.24 8.19 6.53
N ASP A 177 -30.27 8.71 7.18
CA ASP A 177 -31.25 9.63 6.59
C ASP A 177 -30.88 11.10 6.81
N SER A 178 -29.82 11.41 7.56
CA SER A 178 -29.33 12.79 7.69
C SER A 178 -28.57 13.20 6.44
N VAL A 179 -29.30 13.70 5.46
CA VAL A 179 -28.79 14.30 4.21
C VAL A 179 -28.22 15.69 4.51
N SER A 180 -27.06 15.75 5.16
CA SER A 180 -26.19 16.92 5.03
C SER A 180 -25.14 16.63 3.96
N VAL A 181 -24.86 17.62 3.12
CA VAL A 181 -23.67 17.63 2.25
C VAL A 181 -22.47 17.58 3.19
N GLN A 182 -21.97 16.38 3.47
CA GLN A 182 -20.93 16.18 4.45
C GLN A 182 -19.59 16.23 3.75
N GLU A 183 -18.67 17.05 4.28
CA GLU A 183 -17.28 17.02 3.85
C GLU A 183 -16.72 15.62 4.12
N ARG A 184 -15.99 15.09 3.13
CA ARG A 184 -15.30 13.80 3.18
C ARG A 184 -14.43 13.74 4.43
N THR A 185 -14.68 12.80 5.33
CA THR A 185 -13.83 12.62 6.53
C THR A 185 -12.64 11.72 6.19
N SER A 186 -11.44 12.29 6.09
CA SER A 186 -10.23 11.58 5.67
C SER A 186 -9.68 10.60 6.73
N LEU A 187 -8.83 9.64 6.31
CA LEU A 187 -8.07 8.79 7.26
C LEU A 187 -7.26 9.64 8.26
N GLY A 188 -6.65 10.73 7.78
CA GLY A 188 -5.85 11.62 8.61
C GLY A 188 -6.68 12.27 9.71
N GLU A 189 -7.88 12.74 9.40
CA GLU A 189 -8.80 13.29 10.41
C GLU A 189 -9.18 12.27 11.46
N ILE A 190 -9.60 11.06 11.07
CA ILE A 190 -10.03 10.05 12.04
C ILE A 190 -8.87 9.55 12.92
N LEU A 191 -7.63 9.54 12.40
CA LEU A 191 -6.44 9.20 13.18
C LEU A 191 -6.17 10.25 14.27
N LEU A 192 -6.43 11.52 13.98
CA LEU A 192 -6.20 12.62 14.91
C LEU A 192 -7.34 12.82 15.91
N GLN A 193 -8.59 12.57 15.48
CA GLN A 193 -9.77 12.69 16.33
C GLN A 193 -9.98 11.46 17.22
N GLY A 194 -9.68 10.26 16.72
CA GLY A 194 -9.94 9.00 17.41
C GLY A 194 -11.42 8.62 17.41
N LEU A 195 -12.20 9.16 18.34
CA LEU A 195 -13.65 8.93 18.41
C LEU A 195 -14.40 9.99 17.60
N ALA A 196 -15.51 9.59 16.98
CA ALA A 196 -16.38 10.53 16.30
C ALA A 196 -17.04 11.50 17.31
N PRO A 197 -17.40 12.74 16.91
CA PRO A 197 -18.00 13.73 17.81
C PRO A 197 -19.32 13.30 18.49
N ASP A 198 -20.05 12.36 17.88
CA ASP A 198 -21.27 11.76 18.42
C ASP A 198 -20.99 10.56 19.38
N GLY A 199 -19.72 10.32 19.68
CA GLY A 199 -19.23 9.21 20.50
C GLY A 199 -19.26 7.85 19.79
N GLY A 200 -19.52 7.82 18.49
CA GLY A 200 -19.42 6.61 17.66
C GLY A 200 -17.98 6.28 17.26
N LEU A 201 -17.83 5.11 16.65
CA LEU A 201 -16.60 4.66 16.00
C LEU A 201 -16.65 4.97 14.51
N TYR A 202 -15.52 5.35 13.93
CA TYR A 202 -15.36 5.49 12.49
C TYR A 202 -15.28 4.14 11.78
N VAL A 203 -16.01 4.01 10.68
CA VAL A 203 -15.94 2.89 9.72
C VAL A 203 -15.88 3.45 8.30
N PRO A 204 -15.29 2.72 7.33
CA PRO A 204 -15.33 3.16 5.94
C PRO A 204 -16.76 3.42 5.46
N ALA A 205 -16.98 4.54 4.78
CA ALA A 205 -18.28 4.90 4.21
C ALA A 205 -18.65 3.95 3.06
N LEU A 206 -17.63 3.55 2.29
CA LEU A 206 -17.75 2.54 1.26
C LEU A 206 -17.81 1.13 1.85
N GLN A 207 -18.37 0.20 1.08
CA GLN A 207 -18.47 -1.20 1.46
C GLN A 207 -17.07 -1.81 1.66
N ILE A 208 -16.94 -2.69 2.66
CA ILE A 208 -15.74 -3.49 2.86
C ILE A 208 -15.42 -4.27 1.57
N PRO A 209 -14.21 -4.11 0.99
CA PRO A 209 -13.84 -4.78 -0.25
C PRO A 209 -13.95 -6.30 -0.14
N CYS A 210 -14.58 -6.91 -1.14
CA CYS A 210 -14.59 -8.36 -1.29
C CYS A 210 -13.39 -8.80 -2.14
N LEU A 211 -12.74 -9.88 -1.73
CA LEU A 211 -11.69 -10.53 -2.52
C LEU A 211 -12.24 -11.82 -3.13
N SER A 212 -11.93 -12.04 -4.41
CA SER A 212 -12.25 -13.27 -5.12
C SER A 212 -11.44 -14.45 -4.56
N LYS A 213 -11.85 -15.68 -4.89
CA LYS A 213 -11.08 -16.89 -4.54
C LYS A 213 -9.65 -16.85 -5.10
N GLY A 214 -9.48 -16.35 -6.32
CA GLY A 214 -8.17 -16.24 -6.95
C GLY A 214 -7.31 -15.18 -6.25
N GLU A 215 -7.89 -14.04 -5.88
CA GLU A 215 -7.22 -13.00 -5.10
C GLU A 215 -6.79 -13.52 -3.72
N TRP A 216 -7.66 -14.21 -3.00
CA TRP A 216 -7.31 -14.88 -1.73
C TRP A 216 -6.14 -15.86 -1.92
N SER A 217 -6.17 -16.65 -2.98
CA SER A 217 -5.09 -17.62 -3.28
C SER A 217 -3.75 -16.92 -3.51
N ARG A 218 -3.73 -15.70 -4.04
CA ARG A 218 -2.51 -14.91 -4.21
C ARG A 218 -1.91 -14.45 -2.89
N LEU A 219 -2.73 -14.22 -1.86
CA LEU A 219 -2.28 -13.72 -0.56
C LEU A 219 -1.61 -14.80 0.32
N VAL A 220 -1.87 -16.08 0.05
CA VAL A 220 -1.43 -17.21 0.91
C VAL A 220 0.08 -17.25 1.08
N ASN A 221 0.83 -17.21 -0.03
CA ASN A 221 2.29 -17.38 -0.02
C ASN A 221 3.07 -16.05 0.14
N MET A 222 2.37 -14.93 0.32
CA MET A 222 3.01 -13.63 0.52
C MET A 222 3.67 -13.54 1.89
N SER A 223 4.70 -12.69 1.99
CA SER A 223 5.22 -12.25 3.28
C SER A 223 4.12 -11.52 4.07
N TYR A 224 4.29 -11.38 5.39
CA TYR A 224 3.33 -10.64 6.21
C TYR A 224 3.16 -9.20 5.72
N ARG A 225 4.26 -8.55 5.35
CA ARG A 225 4.29 -7.17 4.85
C ARG A 225 3.55 -7.02 3.53
N ASP A 226 3.83 -7.87 2.56
CA ASP A 226 3.16 -7.81 1.26
C ASP A 226 1.67 -8.11 1.42
N ARG A 227 1.32 -9.12 2.22
CA ARG A 227 -0.09 -9.44 2.50
C ARG A 227 -0.82 -8.26 3.15
N ALA A 228 -0.21 -7.63 4.16
CA ALA A 228 -0.76 -6.45 4.81
C ALA A 228 -0.94 -5.31 3.81
N LEU A 229 0.04 -5.05 2.95
CA LEU A 229 -0.03 -4.03 1.91
C LEU A 229 -1.23 -4.25 0.99
N ARG A 230 -1.43 -5.46 0.45
CA ARG A 230 -2.56 -5.74 -0.47
C ARG A 230 -3.92 -5.61 0.19
N ILE A 231 -4.02 -5.99 1.46
CA ILE A 231 -5.29 -5.87 2.21
C ILE A 231 -5.57 -4.39 2.50
N MET A 232 -4.57 -3.65 2.98
CA MET A 232 -4.73 -2.25 3.38
C MET A 232 -4.93 -1.32 2.19
N GLU A 233 -4.31 -1.58 1.04
CA GLU A 233 -4.56 -0.84 -0.23
C GLU A 233 -6.01 -0.91 -0.70
N ARG A 234 -6.77 -1.91 -0.25
CA ARG A 234 -8.20 -2.01 -0.57
C ARG A 234 -9.06 -1.24 0.41
N LEU A 235 -8.56 -1.00 1.63
CA LEU A 235 -9.28 -0.34 2.71
C LEU A 235 -8.97 1.15 2.84
N ILE A 236 -7.82 1.58 2.31
CA ILE A 236 -7.33 2.95 2.44
C ILE A 236 -7.29 3.60 1.07
N ASN A 237 -7.95 4.75 0.94
CA ASN A 237 -7.90 5.54 -0.28
C ASN A 237 -6.46 6.06 -0.52
N PRO A 238 -5.88 5.88 -1.72
CA PRO A 238 -4.58 6.43 -2.09
C PRO A 238 -4.43 7.94 -1.87
N CYS A 239 -5.51 8.71 -1.93
CA CYS A 239 -5.53 10.15 -1.63
C CYS A 239 -5.28 10.44 -0.14
N ASP A 240 -5.65 9.53 0.75
CA ASP A 240 -5.40 9.65 2.19
C ASP A 240 -3.99 9.17 2.57
N LEU A 241 -3.59 8.02 2.04
CA LEU A 241 -2.26 7.46 2.28
C LEU A 241 -1.81 6.70 1.04
N HIS A 242 -0.90 7.33 0.30
CA HIS A 242 -0.36 6.76 -0.93
C HIS A 242 0.31 5.39 -0.70
N PRO A 243 0.11 4.39 -1.59
CA PRO A 243 0.64 3.03 -1.42
C PRO A 243 2.15 2.94 -1.16
N SER A 244 2.96 3.80 -1.79
CA SER A 244 4.41 3.83 -1.57
C SER A 244 4.78 4.23 -0.12
N LYS A 245 4.01 5.14 0.48
CA LYS A 245 4.21 5.54 1.88
C LYS A 245 3.70 4.47 2.84
N LEU A 246 2.55 3.86 2.55
CA LEU A 246 2.03 2.72 3.30
C LEU A 246 3.04 1.56 3.33
N ARG A 247 3.63 1.22 2.18
CA ARG A 247 4.69 0.21 2.08
C ARG A 247 5.85 0.52 3.02
N LEU A 248 6.36 1.75 3.00
CA LEU A 248 7.44 2.19 3.87
C LEU A 248 7.09 2.05 5.36
N PHE A 249 5.84 2.35 5.74
CA PHE A 249 5.38 2.17 7.11
C PHE A 249 5.32 0.71 7.52
N LEU A 250 4.84 -0.17 6.64
CA LEU A 250 4.81 -1.62 6.86
C LEU A 250 6.22 -2.22 6.98
N GLU A 251 7.16 -1.74 6.16
CA GLU A 251 8.58 -2.15 6.22
C GLU A 251 9.25 -1.74 7.54
N ARG A 252 8.96 -0.54 8.03
CA ARG A 252 9.45 -0.04 9.33
C ARG A 252 8.76 -0.69 10.52
N ALA A 253 7.47 -0.99 10.42
CA ALA A 253 6.70 -1.61 11.49
C ALA A 253 7.10 -3.08 11.67
N TYR A 254 7.15 -3.85 10.58
CA TYR A 254 7.20 -5.31 10.63
C TYR A 254 8.51 -5.88 10.07
N ASN A 255 9.62 -5.58 10.73
CA ASN A 255 10.96 -6.10 10.40
C ASN A 255 11.56 -6.92 11.54
N ASN A 256 12.71 -7.55 11.26
CA ASN A 256 13.40 -8.44 12.20
C ASN A 256 14.13 -7.70 13.35
N GLU A 257 14.24 -6.38 13.30
CA GLU A 257 14.78 -5.57 14.41
C GLU A 257 13.69 -5.27 15.44
N THR A 258 12.44 -5.10 15.00
CA THR A 258 11.28 -4.85 15.87
C THR A 258 10.62 -6.16 16.32
N PHE A 259 10.52 -7.16 15.44
CA PHE A 259 9.89 -8.46 15.73
C PHE A 259 10.93 -9.58 15.78
N SER A 260 10.82 -10.42 16.80
CA SER A 260 11.75 -11.53 17.06
C SER A 260 11.58 -12.74 16.13
N HIS A 261 10.62 -12.72 15.21
CA HIS A 261 10.31 -13.84 14.31
C HIS A 261 10.14 -13.38 12.86
N GLU A 262 10.78 -14.06 11.90
CA GLU A 262 10.80 -13.68 10.48
C GLU A 262 9.39 -13.57 9.85
N LYS A 263 8.49 -14.46 10.25
CA LYS A 263 7.08 -14.48 9.79
C LYS A 263 6.21 -13.42 10.45
N ILE A 264 6.76 -12.63 11.37
CA ILE A 264 6.06 -11.67 12.24
C ILE A 264 5.08 -12.35 13.19
N PHE A 265 4.03 -12.98 12.65
CA PHE A 265 3.02 -13.74 13.38
C PHE A 265 2.89 -15.17 12.82
N PRO A 266 3.75 -16.12 13.26
CA PRO A 266 3.69 -17.50 12.81
C PRO A 266 2.45 -18.22 13.35
N VAL A 267 1.97 -19.19 12.56
CA VAL A 267 0.94 -20.15 13.01
C VAL A 267 1.64 -21.45 13.37
N ARG A 268 1.49 -21.91 14.61
CA ARG A 268 1.98 -23.20 15.09
C ARG A 268 0.87 -24.22 15.07
N HIS A 269 1.12 -25.36 14.43
CA HIS A 269 0.25 -26.52 14.58
C HIS A 269 0.48 -27.13 15.96
N LEU A 270 -0.59 -27.42 16.69
CA LEU A 270 -0.52 -28.08 17.98
C LEU A 270 -0.85 -29.57 17.80
N LYS A 271 -2.14 -29.89 17.63
CA LYS A 271 -2.62 -31.26 17.41
C LYS A 271 -3.96 -31.22 16.66
N ASP A 272 -4.20 -32.19 15.80
CA ASP A 272 -5.44 -32.30 15.01
C ASP A 272 -5.70 -31.01 14.23
N ASN A 273 -6.89 -30.42 14.35
CA ASN A 273 -7.23 -29.13 13.74
C ASN A 273 -7.00 -27.93 14.69
N HIS A 274 -6.14 -28.06 15.71
CA HIS A 274 -5.79 -26.96 16.59
C HIS A 274 -4.49 -26.27 16.16
N PHE A 275 -4.57 -24.96 16.00
CA PHE A 275 -3.47 -24.09 15.62
C PHE A 275 -3.40 -22.90 16.57
N LEU A 276 -2.19 -22.46 16.88
CA LEU A 276 -1.91 -21.26 17.66
C LEU A 276 -1.32 -20.18 16.75
N LEU A 277 -1.97 -19.03 16.67
CA LEU A 277 -1.40 -17.84 16.03
C LEU A 277 -0.59 -17.06 17.08
N GLU A 278 0.73 -17.08 16.95
CA GLU A 278 1.63 -16.42 17.89
C GLU A 278 1.69 -14.91 17.58
N LEU A 279 0.96 -14.09 18.35
CA LEU A 279 0.88 -12.63 18.19
C LEU A 279 1.83 -11.83 19.11
N PHE A 280 2.73 -12.53 19.80
CA PHE A 280 3.56 -11.97 20.89
C PHE A 280 5.04 -11.83 20.52
N HIS A 281 5.39 -11.87 19.24
CA HIS A 281 6.79 -11.73 18.81
C HIS A 281 7.26 -10.28 18.66
N GLY A 282 6.39 -9.31 18.91
CA GLY A 282 6.70 -7.88 18.90
C GLY A 282 7.47 -7.41 20.14
N PRO A 283 7.85 -6.12 20.17
CA PRO A 283 8.75 -5.55 21.18
C PRO A 283 8.20 -5.59 22.61
N THR A 284 6.88 -5.73 22.79
CA THR A 284 6.25 -5.76 24.12
C THR A 284 5.67 -7.12 24.47
N ALA A 285 5.89 -8.12 23.62
CA ALA A 285 5.33 -9.45 23.76
C ALA A 285 3.80 -9.49 23.85
N SER A 286 3.13 -8.56 23.16
CA SER A 286 1.66 -8.46 23.13
C SER A 286 1.15 -8.30 21.69
N PHE A 287 -0.06 -8.81 21.43
CA PHE A 287 -0.70 -8.66 20.12
C PHE A 287 -0.93 -7.19 19.73
N LYS A 288 -0.93 -6.26 20.69
CA LYS A 288 -1.10 -4.83 20.45
C LYS A 288 0.03 -4.24 19.61
N ASP A 289 1.21 -4.88 19.61
CA ASP A 289 2.33 -4.52 18.75
C ASP A 289 1.96 -4.60 17.26
N ALA A 290 1.00 -5.45 16.89
CA ALA A 290 0.49 -5.53 15.52
C ALA A 290 -0.02 -4.17 15.03
N ALA A 291 -0.78 -3.45 15.86
CA ALA A 291 -1.32 -2.15 15.48
C ALA A 291 -0.38 -1.00 15.85
N LEU A 292 0.21 -1.05 17.04
CA LEU A 292 0.95 0.09 17.63
C LEU A 292 2.36 0.28 17.07
N GLN A 293 2.86 -0.64 16.24
CA GLN A 293 4.05 -0.39 15.43
C GLN A 293 3.74 0.32 14.10
N LEU A 294 2.48 0.33 13.66
CA LEU A 294 2.04 0.96 12.41
C LEU A 294 1.31 2.29 12.63
N MET A 295 0.33 2.31 13.54
CA MET A 295 -0.54 3.46 13.77
C MET A 295 0.23 4.75 14.12
N PRO A 296 1.26 4.76 14.99
CA PRO A 296 2.00 5.99 15.29
C PRO A 296 2.67 6.62 14.06
N GLN A 297 3.12 5.80 13.10
CA GLN A 297 3.69 6.30 11.84
C GLN A 297 2.62 7.03 11.00
N MET A 298 1.43 6.44 10.90
CA MET A 298 0.28 7.04 10.20
C MET A 298 -0.20 8.31 10.91
N PHE A 299 -0.23 8.31 12.24
CA PHE A 299 -0.61 9.48 13.06
C PHE A 299 0.34 10.66 12.82
N VAL A 300 1.66 10.41 12.84
CA VAL A 300 2.66 11.44 12.55
C VAL A 300 2.55 11.96 11.11
N ASP A 301 2.19 11.09 10.17
CA ASP A 301 1.95 11.50 8.79
C ASP A 301 0.72 12.40 8.67
N ALA A 302 -0.39 12.02 9.29
CA ALA A 302 -1.61 12.81 9.36
C ALA A 302 -1.33 14.20 9.97
N LEU A 303 -0.53 14.24 11.05
CA LEU A 303 -0.10 15.50 11.65
C LEU A 303 0.68 16.39 10.69
N ARG A 304 1.50 15.85 9.79
CA ARG A 304 2.30 16.65 8.85
C ARG A 304 1.48 17.25 7.72
N HIS A 305 0.36 16.61 7.36
CA HIS A 305 -0.48 17.01 6.24
C HIS A 305 -1.76 17.73 6.68
N ASN A 306 -2.02 17.83 7.99
CA ASN A 306 -3.18 18.55 8.51
C ASN A 306 -3.00 20.07 8.35
N GLU A 307 -3.89 20.70 7.58
CA GLU A 307 -3.91 22.14 7.27
C GLU A 307 -4.11 23.04 8.51
N PHE A 308 -4.63 22.50 9.62
CA PHE A 308 -4.84 23.24 10.87
C PHE A 308 -3.55 23.43 11.70
N LYS A 309 -2.39 23.08 11.17
CA LYS A 309 -1.11 23.31 11.85
C LYS A 309 -0.72 24.79 11.83
N THR A 310 -0.69 25.37 13.02
CA THR A 310 0.35 26.35 13.35
C THR A 310 1.63 25.58 13.69
N ASP A 311 2.82 26.14 13.37
CA ASP A 311 4.16 25.57 13.63
C ASP A 311 4.45 25.15 15.10
N SER A 312 3.49 25.33 16.01
CA SER A 312 3.61 25.12 17.45
C SER A 312 2.67 24.06 18.04
N SER A 313 1.82 23.41 17.25
CA SER A 313 0.83 22.44 17.78
C SER A 313 1.50 21.16 18.28
N ARG A 314 1.34 20.86 19.58
CA ARG A 314 1.86 19.66 20.25
C ARG A 314 0.71 18.75 20.66
N TYR A 315 0.88 17.44 20.46
CA TYR A 315 -0.09 16.42 20.84
C TYR A 315 0.42 15.64 22.05
N ILE A 316 -0.47 15.31 22.98
CA ILE A 316 -0.16 14.42 24.10
C ILE A 316 -1.10 13.23 24.02
N ILE A 317 -0.52 12.03 23.84
CA ILE A 317 -1.24 10.77 23.95
C ILE A 317 -1.25 10.37 25.42
N LEU A 318 -2.41 10.51 26.06
CA LEU A 318 -2.60 10.11 27.46
C LEU A 318 -3.27 8.73 27.51
N VAL A 319 -2.64 7.77 28.18
CA VAL A 319 -3.14 6.40 28.30
C VAL A 319 -3.17 5.96 29.75
N ALA A 320 -4.34 5.57 30.24
CA ALA A 320 -4.47 4.78 31.45
C ALA A 320 -4.45 3.29 31.09
N THR A 321 -3.63 2.50 31.78
CA THR A 321 -3.47 1.07 31.47
C THR A 321 -3.40 0.19 32.72
N SER A 322 -3.75 -1.09 32.55
CA SER A 322 -3.51 -2.15 33.52
C SER A 322 -2.34 -3.07 33.12
N GLY A 323 -1.51 -2.70 32.13
CA GLY A 323 -0.37 -3.50 31.69
C GLY A 323 0.01 -3.26 30.23
N ASP A 324 -0.17 -4.28 29.38
CA ASP A 324 0.41 -4.35 28.02
C ASP A 324 0.12 -3.15 27.11
N THR A 325 -1.06 -2.52 27.24
CA THR A 325 -1.42 -1.39 26.38
C THR A 325 -0.45 -0.23 26.55
N GLY A 326 -0.05 0.08 27.79
CA GLY A 326 0.90 1.15 28.05
C GLY A 326 2.26 0.88 27.42
N SER A 327 2.80 -0.33 27.61
CA SER A 327 4.08 -0.73 27.01
C SER A 327 4.05 -0.58 25.48
N ALA A 328 3.00 -1.06 24.82
CA ALA A 328 2.91 -1.03 23.35
C ALA A 328 2.74 0.39 22.80
N VAL A 329 1.98 1.26 23.48
CA VAL A 329 1.83 2.67 23.09
C VAL A 329 3.16 3.41 23.27
N LEU A 330 3.84 3.21 24.41
CA LEU A 330 5.14 3.81 24.69
C LEU A 330 6.16 3.41 23.62
N ASP A 331 6.32 2.12 23.34
CA ASP A 331 7.31 1.67 22.36
C ASP A 331 7.02 2.21 20.96
N GLY A 332 5.76 2.11 20.51
CA GLY A 332 5.33 2.56 19.19
C GLY A 332 5.56 4.06 18.96
N PHE A 333 5.04 4.91 19.84
CA PHE A 333 5.19 6.37 19.69
C PHE A 333 6.60 6.87 20.02
N ARG A 334 7.36 6.18 20.88
CA ARG A 334 8.79 6.48 21.06
C ARG A 334 9.54 6.27 19.74
N ARG A 335 9.39 5.10 19.10
CA ARG A 335 10.13 4.75 17.88
C ARG A 335 9.76 5.65 16.70
N HIS A 336 8.47 5.97 16.57
CA HIS A 336 7.93 6.52 15.33
C HIS A 336 7.50 7.99 15.41
N ALA A 337 7.38 8.56 16.62
CA ALA A 337 6.89 9.93 16.82
C ALA A 337 7.83 10.84 17.62
N GLU A 338 9.02 10.37 18.02
CA GLU A 338 10.02 11.25 18.64
C GLU A 338 10.41 12.40 17.69
N GLY A 339 10.51 13.62 18.24
CA GLY A 339 10.80 14.83 17.46
C GLY A 339 9.66 15.34 16.56
N SER A 340 8.49 14.69 16.56
CA SER A 340 7.35 15.09 15.71
C SER A 340 6.35 16.05 16.38
N GLY A 341 6.62 16.46 17.63
CA GLY A 341 5.68 17.24 18.45
C GLY A 341 4.62 16.38 19.16
N VAL A 342 4.76 15.05 19.17
CA VAL A 342 3.90 14.12 19.88
C VAL A 342 4.60 13.60 21.13
N GLY A 343 4.02 13.86 22.30
CA GLY A 343 4.40 13.27 23.58
C GLY A 343 3.43 12.15 24.00
N VAL A 344 3.90 11.25 24.86
CA VAL A 344 3.09 10.18 25.44
C VAL A 344 3.22 10.20 26.95
N ILE A 345 2.08 10.11 27.63
CA ILE A 345 2.00 9.93 29.07
C ILE A 345 1.22 8.65 29.35
N VAL A 346 1.84 7.71 30.05
CA VAL A 346 1.17 6.49 30.52
C VAL A 346 0.96 6.56 32.02
N LEU A 347 -0.30 6.41 32.43
CA LEU A 347 -0.73 6.23 33.81
C LEU A 347 -0.99 4.73 34.05
N PHE A 348 -0.45 4.18 35.12
CA PHE A 348 -0.72 2.80 35.54
C PHE A 348 -0.95 2.73 37.05
N PRO A 349 -1.78 1.79 37.53
CA PRO A 349 -1.99 1.64 38.96
C PRO A 349 -0.73 1.04 39.60
N GLU A 350 -0.25 1.66 40.67
CA GLU A 350 0.97 1.23 41.37
C GLU A 350 0.87 -0.21 41.89
N HIS A 351 -0.35 -0.67 42.14
CA HIS A 351 -0.69 -2.05 42.47
C HIS A 351 -1.63 -2.64 41.42
N GLY A 352 -1.48 -3.93 41.10
CA GLY A 352 -2.39 -4.65 40.18
C GLY A 352 -1.87 -4.87 38.76
N ILE A 353 -0.62 -4.50 38.47
CA ILE A 353 0.07 -4.88 37.23
C ILE A 353 1.19 -5.89 37.53
N SER A 354 1.50 -6.76 36.56
CA SER A 354 2.61 -7.70 36.73
C SER A 354 3.96 -6.97 36.77
N GLU A 355 4.94 -7.56 37.45
CA GLU A 355 6.29 -6.99 37.53
C GLU A 355 6.92 -6.82 36.15
N VAL A 356 6.73 -7.78 35.24
CA VAL A 356 7.26 -7.71 33.87
C VAL A 356 6.66 -6.52 33.11
N GLN A 357 5.35 -6.31 33.17
CA GLN A 357 4.69 -5.18 32.50
C GLN A 357 5.13 -3.84 33.10
N ARG A 358 5.23 -3.77 34.44
CA ARG A 358 5.74 -2.57 35.13
C ARG A 358 7.15 -2.24 34.65
N LEU A 359 8.05 -3.22 34.63
CA LEU A 359 9.43 -3.04 34.19
C LEU A 359 9.52 -2.62 32.72
N GLN A 360 8.72 -3.22 31.82
CA GLN A 360 8.65 -2.81 30.42
C GLN A 360 8.31 -1.32 30.29
N MET A 361 7.32 -0.82 31.05
CA MET A 361 6.95 0.60 31.01
C MET A 361 8.00 1.49 31.66
N THR A 362 8.42 1.20 32.89
CA THR A 362 9.32 2.08 33.66
C THR A 362 10.75 2.09 33.16
N ALA A 363 11.20 1.06 32.44
CA ALA A 363 12.54 1.01 31.85
C ALA A 363 12.62 1.73 30.49
N MET A 364 11.49 2.07 29.87
CA MET A 364 11.49 2.82 28.62
C MET A 364 11.89 4.27 28.86
N SER A 365 12.94 4.70 28.17
CA SER A 365 13.39 6.09 28.08
C SER A 365 13.23 6.61 26.65
N GLY A 366 13.04 7.93 26.51
CA GLY A 366 12.90 8.64 25.25
C GLY A 366 12.53 10.10 25.50
N GLY A 367 12.86 11.01 24.59
CA GLY A 367 12.60 12.44 24.76
C GLY A 367 11.13 12.82 24.73
N ASN A 368 10.25 11.91 24.31
CA ASN A 368 8.83 12.12 24.11
C ASN A 368 7.92 11.20 24.95
N VAL A 369 8.45 10.43 25.91
CA VAL A 369 7.66 9.50 26.72
C VAL A 369 7.81 9.77 28.21
N GLN A 370 6.69 9.66 28.93
CA GLN A 370 6.66 9.77 30.39
C GLN A 370 5.73 8.70 30.96
N VAL A 371 6.13 8.13 32.09
CA VAL A 371 5.43 7.04 32.76
C VAL A 371 5.20 7.44 34.21
N LEU A 372 3.94 7.42 34.65
CA LEU A 372 3.52 7.84 35.98
C LEU A 372 2.77 6.67 36.65
N GLY A 373 3.30 6.22 37.78
CA GLY A 373 2.57 5.30 38.66
C GLY A 373 1.66 6.10 39.58
N GLU A 374 0.39 5.75 39.62
CA GLU A 374 -0.58 6.38 40.52
C GLU A 374 -0.96 5.42 41.65
N THR A 375 -0.82 5.91 42.89
CA THR A 375 -1.44 5.29 44.06
C THR A 375 -2.91 5.67 44.04
N MET A 376 -3.79 4.73 43.69
CA MET A 376 -5.24 4.94 43.80
C MET A 376 -5.58 5.07 45.29
N VAL A 377 -5.94 6.29 45.74
CA VAL A 377 -6.32 6.60 47.14
C VAL A 377 -7.75 6.19 47.42
#